data_AF-A0ABD7ZZU1-F1
#
_entry.id   AF-A0ABD7ZZU1-F1
#
_cell.length_a   1.000
_cell.length_b   1.000
_cell.length_c   1.000
_cell.angle_alpha   90.00
_cell.angle_beta   90.00
_cell.angle_gamma   90.00
#
_symmetry.space_group_name_H-M   'P 1'
#
loop_
_entity.id
_entity.type
_entity.pdbx_description
1 polymer ?
#
loop_
_entity_poly.entity_id
_entity_poly.type
_entity_poly.pdbx_seq_one_letter_code
_entity_poly.pdbx_strand_id
1 'polypeptide(L)'
;MKDLIIIGAGQAGLTTGYYLKQEGYNFLLLEAGNRVGDSWRNRYDSLQLFTPRSYSSLPGMALIGEKNEFPYKDEIATYLEEYARHFQLPIQLQTEVFKIKKEKDIFELHTPTEILQTKKVIIATGGFQQPFIPSVSANLSSHVFQIHSSQYKSPSQIPKGKVLVVGGGNSGMQIAVELAKTHEVTLSISHPLTYLPLHLFRKSIFNWLEKLGLLYAEVNTKRGKWFQKRKDPIFGFEGKELIRNRSIQLQEKVVSASENNIMFQNGETYSAERIIWSTGFIQNYNWIEIEKAVDENGLPNHVKGISPVRGLYYIGLPWQSQRGSALICGVGKDALYLLSEIKKIDQ
;
A
#
# COMPACT_ATOMS: atom_id res chain seq x y z
N MET A 1 24.96 -20.69 -2.33
CA MET A 1 24.21 -19.71 -1.50
C MET A 1 23.88 -18.51 -2.37
N LYS A 2 22.69 -17.92 -2.26
CA LYS A 2 22.33 -16.70 -3.00
C LYS A 2 23.05 -15.49 -2.39
N ASP A 3 23.48 -14.55 -3.23
CA ASP A 3 24.13 -13.31 -2.80
C ASP A 3 23.17 -12.45 -1.98
N LEU A 4 21.89 -12.50 -2.34
CA LEU A 4 20.84 -11.67 -1.78
C LEU A 4 19.46 -12.35 -1.92
N ILE A 5 18.61 -12.21 -0.92
CA ILE A 5 17.19 -12.59 -1.01
C ILE A 5 16.30 -11.35 -0.84
N ILE A 6 15.29 -11.20 -1.69
CA ILE A 6 14.25 -10.17 -1.58
C ILE A 6 12.98 -10.84 -1.05
N ILE A 7 12.40 -10.31 0.02
CA ILE A 7 11.12 -10.78 0.58
C ILE A 7 9.99 -9.90 0.03
N GLY A 8 9.18 -10.47 -0.86
CA GLY A 8 8.08 -9.83 -1.58
C GLY A 8 8.41 -9.59 -3.06
N ALA A 9 7.56 -10.09 -3.96
CA ALA A 9 7.63 -9.85 -5.41
C ALA A 9 6.52 -8.90 -5.88
N GLY A 10 6.16 -7.93 -5.03
CA GLY A 10 5.36 -6.77 -5.44
C GLY A 10 6.18 -5.74 -6.24
N GLN A 11 5.58 -4.59 -6.55
CA GLN A 11 6.19 -3.53 -7.36
C GLN A 11 7.61 -3.12 -6.89
N ALA A 12 7.84 -3.09 -5.56
CA ALA A 12 9.12 -2.71 -4.99
C ALA A 12 10.18 -3.81 -5.20
N GLY A 13 9.85 -5.05 -4.85
CA GLY A 13 10.76 -6.19 -5.03
C GLY A 13 11.10 -6.45 -6.49
N LEU A 14 10.13 -6.38 -7.39
CA LEU A 14 10.36 -6.53 -8.84
C LEU A 14 11.28 -5.44 -9.39
N THR A 15 11.11 -4.20 -8.94
CA THR A 15 11.97 -3.09 -9.36
C THR A 15 13.40 -3.27 -8.87
N THR A 16 13.59 -3.72 -7.63
CA THR A 16 14.92 -4.05 -7.11
C THR A 16 15.53 -5.22 -7.86
N GLY A 17 14.75 -6.27 -8.13
CA GLY A 17 15.19 -7.43 -8.90
C GLY A 17 15.64 -7.06 -10.32
N TYR A 18 14.93 -6.15 -10.99
CA TYR A 18 15.32 -5.62 -12.29
C TYR A 18 16.73 -5.01 -12.27
N TYR A 19 17.01 -4.12 -11.33
CA TYR A 19 18.34 -3.50 -11.24
C TYR A 19 19.43 -4.47 -10.79
N LEU A 20 19.15 -5.37 -9.84
CA LEU A 20 20.10 -6.41 -9.43
C LEU A 20 20.46 -7.34 -10.60
N LYS A 21 19.48 -7.68 -11.45
CA LYS A 21 19.73 -8.52 -12.63
C LYS A 21 20.65 -7.83 -13.63
N GLN A 22 20.50 -6.52 -13.83
CA GLN A 22 21.39 -5.76 -14.72
C GLN A 22 22.85 -5.75 -14.24
N GLU A 23 23.05 -5.79 -12.93
CA GLU A 23 24.38 -5.84 -12.30
C GLU A 23 24.91 -7.27 -12.09
N GLY A 24 24.18 -8.30 -12.55
CA GLY A 24 24.63 -9.69 -12.51
C GLY A 24 24.61 -10.36 -11.13
N TYR A 25 23.87 -9.82 -10.15
CA TYR A 25 23.73 -10.44 -8.84
C TYR A 25 23.02 -11.80 -8.91
N ASN A 26 23.45 -12.78 -8.10
CA ASN A 26 22.73 -14.05 -7.93
C ASN A 26 21.73 -13.94 -6.77
N PHE A 27 20.50 -13.51 -7.08
CA PHE A 27 19.44 -13.30 -6.09
C PHE A 27 18.23 -14.23 -6.28
N LEU A 28 17.28 -14.14 -5.34
CA LEU A 28 15.98 -14.80 -5.36
C LEU A 28 14.93 -13.87 -4.73
N LEU A 29 13.76 -13.73 -5.35
CA LEU A 29 12.59 -13.12 -4.71
C LEU A 29 11.70 -14.23 -4.13
N LEU A 30 11.21 -14.02 -2.91
CA LEU A 30 10.22 -14.88 -2.27
C LEU A 30 8.88 -14.16 -2.25
N GLU A 31 7.82 -14.77 -2.76
CA GLU A 31 6.48 -14.21 -2.83
C GLU A 31 5.50 -15.14 -2.11
N ALA A 32 4.74 -14.59 -1.17
CA ALA A 32 3.75 -15.38 -0.41
C ALA A 32 2.53 -15.74 -1.27
N GLY A 33 2.20 -14.90 -2.26
CA GLY A 33 1.06 -15.11 -3.15
C GLY A 33 1.23 -16.26 -4.14
N ASN A 34 0.10 -16.72 -4.67
CA ASN A 34 0.04 -17.75 -5.71
C ASN A 34 0.56 -17.23 -7.06
N ARG A 35 0.37 -15.92 -7.32
CA ARG A 35 0.82 -15.26 -8.54
C ARG A 35 1.37 -13.87 -8.22
N VAL A 36 2.31 -13.45 -9.06
CA VAL A 36 2.78 -12.06 -9.05
C VAL A 36 1.60 -11.12 -9.36
N GLY A 37 1.49 -10.03 -8.61
CA GLY A 37 0.43 -9.04 -8.78
C GLY A 37 -0.87 -9.33 -8.03
N ASP A 38 -0.98 -10.44 -7.28
CA ASP A 38 -2.18 -10.77 -6.51
C ASP A 38 -2.53 -9.72 -5.44
N SER A 39 -1.54 -8.97 -4.94
CA SER A 39 -1.74 -7.81 -4.06
C SER A 39 -2.59 -6.69 -4.69
N TRP A 40 -2.62 -6.62 -6.02
CA TRP A 40 -3.50 -5.75 -6.82
C TRP A 40 -4.76 -6.49 -7.27
N ARG A 41 -4.62 -7.70 -7.82
CA ARG A 41 -5.73 -8.51 -8.35
C ARG A 41 -6.84 -8.73 -7.32
N ASN A 42 -6.46 -8.90 -6.06
CA ASN A 42 -7.36 -9.16 -4.95
C ASN A 42 -8.05 -7.91 -4.39
N ARG A 43 -7.83 -6.71 -4.93
CA ARG A 43 -8.61 -5.52 -4.55
C ARG A 43 -10.03 -5.56 -5.15
N TYR A 44 -10.86 -4.59 -4.82
CA TYR A 44 -12.24 -4.50 -5.33
C TYR A 44 -12.30 -4.24 -6.83
N ASP A 45 -13.33 -4.76 -7.49
CA ASP A 45 -13.40 -4.93 -8.94
C ASP A 45 -13.30 -3.61 -9.69
N SER A 46 -13.92 -2.57 -9.15
CA SER A 46 -13.93 -1.22 -9.70
C SER A 46 -12.65 -0.40 -9.42
N LEU A 47 -11.65 -0.95 -8.72
CA LEU A 47 -10.46 -0.19 -8.35
C LEU A 47 -9.71 0.31 -9.59
N GLN A 48 -9.74 1.63 -9.74
CA GLN A 48 -8.92 2.39 -10.68
C GLN A 48 -7.88 3.20 -9.90
N LEU A 49 -6.63 3.19 -10.39
CA LEU A 49 -5.59 4.02 -9.80
C LEU A 49 -5.90 5.49 -10.01
N PHE A 50 -5.41 6.35 -9.12
CA PHE A 50 -5.44 7.81 -9.32
C PHE A 50 -4.15 8.35 -9.95
N THR A 51 -3.16 7.49 -10.22
CA THR A 51 -1.94 7.76 -10.96
C THR A 51 -2.09 7.28 -12.40
N PRO A 52 -1.87 8.14 -13.42
CA PRO A 52 -2.05 7.73 -14.81
C PRO A 52 -0.94 6.76 -15.23
N ARG A 53 -1.08 6.06 -16.35
CA ARG A 53 -0.14 5.03 -16.83
C ARG A 53 1.33 5.49 -16.85
N SER A 54 1.57 6.74 -17.23
CA SER A 54 2.89 7.38 -17.20
C SER A 54 3.56 7.45 -15.81
N TYR A 55 2.77 7.47 -14.74
CA TYR A 55 3.24 7.38 -13.34
C TYR A 55 2.94 6.01 -12.69
N SER A 56 2.51 5.03 -13.48
CA SER A 56 2.21 3.67 -13.03
C SER A 56 3.07 2.63 -13.77
N SER A 57 4.19 3.05 -14.34
CA SER A 57 5.16 2.18 -15.01
C SER A 57 6.41 1.98 -14.14
N LEU A 58 6.96 0.76 -14.14
CA LEU A 58 8.23 0.44 -13.49
C LEU A 58 9.41 0.69 -14.46
N PRO A 59 10.64 0.85 -13.95
CA PRO A 59 11.81 1.02 -14.79
C PRO A 59 11.97 -0.10 -15.82
N GLY A 60 12.32 0.27 -17.06
CA GLY A 60 12.57 -0.68 -18.15
C GLY A 60 11.32 -1.15 -18.91
N MET A 61 10.10 -0.98 -18.41
CA MET A 61 8.89 -1.40 -19.11
C MET A 61 7.73 -0.42 -18.87
N ALA A 62 7.18 0.15 -19.93
CA ALA A 62 6.03 1.03 -19.83
C ALA A 62 4.71 0.24 -19.81
N LEU A 63 3.71 0.77 -19.09
CA LEU A 63 2.32 0.35 -19.29
C LEU A 63 1.85 0.71 -20.70
N ILE A 64 1.14 -0.21 -21.34
CA ILE A 64 0.56 -0.02 -22.68
C ILE A 64 -0.71 0.84 -22.59
N GLY A 65 -0.94 1.69 -23.59
CA GLY A 65 -2.14 2.50 -23.73
C GLY A 65 -1.92 4.00 -23.51
N GLU A 66 -3.01 4.74 -23.38
CA GLU A 66 -2.98 6.20 -23.27
C GLU A 66 -2.31 6.66 -21.96
N LYS A 67 -1.26 7.50 -22.10
CA LYS A 67 -0.35 7.86 -21.00
C LYS A 67 -1.00 8.64 -19.86
N ASN A 68 -2.07 9.38 -20.15
CA ASN A 68 -2.78 10.25 -19.21
C ASN A 68 -4.03 9.59 -18.61
N GLU A 69 -4.36 8.38 -19.04
CA GLU A 69 -5.47 7.58 -18.54
C GLU A 69 -5.03 6.74 -17.34
N PHE A 70 -6.01 6.33 -16.53
CA PHE A 70 -5.78 5.64 -15.27
C PHE A 70 -5.99 4.12 -15.39
N PRO A 71 -4.99 3.30 -15.06
CA PRO A 71 -5.10 1.84 -15.15
C PRO A 71 -5.97 1.27 -14.01
N TYR A 72 -6.64 0.16 -14.29
CA TYR A 72 -7.38 -0.62 -13.29
C TYR A 72 -6.47 -1.60 -12.55
N LYS A 73 -6.94 -2.12 -11.40
CA LYS A 73 -6.18 -3.08 -10.58
C LYS A 73 -5.65 -4.30 -11.35
N ASP A 74 -6.46 -4.85 -12.26
CA ASP A 74 -6.12 -6.08 -12.98
C ASP A 74 -5.14 -5.81 -14.11
N GLU A 75 -5.16 -4.60 -14.67
CA GLU A 75 -4.14 -4.11 -15.59
C GLU A 75 -2.78 -4.02 -14.90
N ILE A 76 -2.73 -3.44 -13.69
CA ILE A 76 -1.50 -3.40 -12.89
C ILE A 76 -1.04 -4.80 -12.49
N ALA A 77 -1.95 -5.67 -12.05
CA ALA A 77 -1.61 -7.04 -11.67
C ALA A 77 -0.98 -7.81 -12.84
N THR A 78 -1.60 -7.73 -14.02
CA THR A 78 -1.10 -8.35 -15.25
C THR A 78 0.24 -7.75 -15.67
N TYR A 79 0.36 -6.42 -15.59
CA TYR A 79 1.60 -5.71 -15.89
C TYR A 79 2.77 -6.17 -15.01
N LEU A 80 2.57 -6.40 -13.70
CA LEU A 80 3.63 -6.88 -12.81
C LEU A 80 4.04 -8.32 -13.11
N GLU A 81 3.07 -9.18 -13.45
CA GLU A 81 3.32 -10.57 -13.86
C GLU A 81 4.13 -10.62 -15.17
N GLU A 82 3.74 -9.80 -16.16
CA GLU A 82 4.48 -9.66 -17.42
C GLU A 82 5.85 -9.03 -17.21
N TYR A 83 5.99 -8.08 -16.29
CA TYR A 83 7.29 -7.48 -15.94
C TYR A 83 8.27 -8.53 -15.43
N ALA A 84 7.82 -9.36 -14.48
CA ALA A 84 8.61 -10.45 -13.93
C ALA A 84 9.05 -11.44 -15.03
N ARG A 85 8.12 -11.79 -15.94
CA ARG A 85 8.38 -12.71 -17.05
C ARG A 85 9.34 -12.12 -18.09
N HIS A 86 9.11 -10.87 -18.50
CA HIS A 86 9.90 -10.16 -19.51
C HIS A 86 11.36 -10.05 -19.09
N PHE A 87 11.60 -9.67 -17.83
CA PHE A 87 12.94 -9.59 -17.27
C PHE A 87 13.43 -10.92 -16.69
N GLN A 88 12.67 -12.02 -16.80
CA GLN A 88 12.96 -13.35 -16.25
C GLN A 88 13.55 -13.26 -14.83
N LEU A 89 12.82 -12.62 -13.92
CA LEU A 89 13.25 -12.45 -12.54
C LEU A 89 13.12 -13.79 -11.78
N PRO A 90 14.12 -14.18 -10.96
CA PRO A 90 14.07 -15.42 -10.21
C PRO A 90 13.11 -15.29 -9.02
N ILE A 91 11.86 -15.74 -9.18
CA ILE A 91 10.81 -15.65 -8.16
C ILE A 91 10.40 -17.05 -7.72
N GLN A 92 10.32 -17.25 -6.41
CA GLN A 92 9.68 -18.41 -5.79
C GLN A 92 8.34 -17.99 -5.20
N LEU A 93 7.26 -18.50 -5.77
CA LEU A 93 5.88 -18.24 -5.36
C LEU A 93 5.47 -19.15 -4.20
N GLN A 94 4.38 -18.80 -3.51
CA GLN A 94 3.85 -19.54 -2.36
C GLN A 94 4.88 -19.75 -1.24
N THR A 95 5.78 -18.79 -1.08
CA THR A 95 6.85 -18.80 -0.07
C THR A 95 6.69 -17.63 0.87
N GLU A 96 5.84 -17.81 1.89
CA GLU A 96 5.74 -16.85 3.00
C GLU A 96 6.97 -16.97 3.91
N VAL A 97 7.64 -15.86 4.16
CA VAL A 97 8.68 -15.79 5.20
C VAL A 97 8.02 -15.37 6.50
N PHE A 98 7.85 -16.31 7.44
CA PHE A 98 7.19 -16.04 8.71
C PHE A 98 8.17 -15.68 9.83
N LYS A 99 9.48 -15.83 9.58
CA LYS A 99 10.53 -15.50 10.54
C LYS A 99 11.86 -15.25 9.85
N ILE A 100 12.57 -14.21 10.26
CA ILE A 100 13.96 -13.97 9.88
C ILE A 100 14.82 -13.78 11.13
N LYS A 101 15.98 -14.44 11.13
CA LYS A 101 17.03 -14.28 12.14
C LYS A 101 18.35 -13.96 11.47
N LYS A 102 19.28 -13.45 12.26
CA LYS A 102 20.68 -13.29 11.84
C LYS A 102 21.60 -13.94 12.85
N GLU A 103 22.39 -14.89 12.39
CA GLU A 103 23.45 -15.51 13.16
C GLU A 103 24.79 -15.17 12.54
N LYS A 104 25.65 -14.48 13.30
CA LYS A 104 26.91 -13.90 12.80
C LYS A 104 26.64 -13.01 11.57
N ASP A 105 27.10 -13.42 10.39
CA ASP A 105 26.94 -12.70 9.12
C ASP A 105 25.94 -13.35 8.15
N ILE A 106 25.18 -14.35 8.60
CA ILE A 106 24.20 -15.07 7.79
C ILE A 106 22.79 -14.78 8.30
N PHE A 107 21.90 -14.42 7.38
CA PHE A 107 20.47 -14.36 7.60
C PHE A 107 19.86 -15.72 7.34
N GLU A 108 18.96 -16.15 8.23
CA GLU A 108 18.12 -17.32 8.07
C GLU A 108 16.68 -16.87 7.87
N LEU A 109 16.09 -17.25 6.74
CA LEU A 109 14.70 -16.95 6.39
C LEU A 109 13.92 -18.25 6.50
N HIS A 110 13.02 -18.31 7.48
CA HIS A 110 12.17 -19.47 7.70
C HIS A 110 10.89 -19.34 6.91
N THR A 111 10.58 -20.39 6.16
CA THR A 111 9.37 -20.55 5.36
C THR A 111 8.67 -21.85 5.76
N PRO A 112 7.40 -22.08 5.37
CA PRO A 112 6.69 -23.30 5.73
C PRO A 112 7.39 -24.59 5.29
N THR A 113 8.21 -24.54 4.24
CA THR A 113 8.80 -25.73 3.60
C THR A 113 10.33 -25.82 3.76
N GLU A 114 11.01 -24.71 3.98
CA GLU A 114 12.47 -24.66 4.02
C GLU A 114 13.03 -23.48 4.83
N ILE A 115 14.32 -23.55 5.15
CA ILE A 115 15.10 -22.43 5.69
C ILE A 115 16.11 -22.01 4.63
N LEU A 116 16.02 -20.77 4.18
CA LEU A 116 16.93 -20.19 3.20
C LEU A 116 17.99 -19.34 3.90
N GLN A 117 19.22 -19.43 3.43
CA GLN A 117 20.35 -18.69 3.99
C GLN A 117 20.97 -17.73 2.97
N THR A 118 21.31 -16.52 3.41
CA THR A 118 21.98 -15.52 2.59
C THR A 118 22.75 -14.51 3.44
N LYS A 119 23.66 -13.76 2.84
CA LYS A 119 24.40 -12.66 3.50
C LYS A 119 23.67 -11.32 3.44
N LYS A 120 22.69 -11.17 2.55
CA LYS A 120 21.94 -9.91 2.37
C LYS A 120 20.46 -10.16 2.17
N VAL A 121 19.62 -9.34 2.79
CA VAL A 121 18.17 -9.41 2.66
C VAL A 121 17.59 -8.03 2.37
N ILE A 122 16.66 -7.97 1.43
CA ILE A 122 15.84 -6.79 1.16
C ILE A 122 14.39 -7.10 1.51
N ILE A 123 13.81 -6.38 2.46
CA ILE A 123 12.41 -6.50 2.85
C ILE A 123 11.57 -5.59 1.94
N ALA A 124 10.75 -6.19 1.08
CA ALA A 124 9.92 -5.52 0.07
C ALA A 124 8.42 -5.87 0.22
N THR A 125 7.98 -6.16 1.45
CA THR A 125 6.61 -6.61 1.77
C THR A 125 5.56 -5.50 1.74
N GLY A 126 5.98 -4.24 1.57
CA GLY A 126 5.09 -3.07 1.48
C GLY A 126 4.44 -2.68 2.82
N GLY A 127 3.71 -1.57 2.81
CA GLY A 127 3.09 -0.99 4.01
C GLY A 127 1.64 -1.41 4.31
N PHE A 128 1.02 -2.23 3.44
CA PHE A 128 -0.40 -2.62 3.55
C PHE A 128 -0.54 -4.10 3.86
N GLN A 129 -0.13 -4.51 5.06
CA GLN A 129 0.02 -5.91 5.42
C GLN A 129 -1.24 -6.46 6.11
N GLN A 130 -1.58 -5.90 7.29
CA GLN A 130 -2.70 -6.40 8.08
C GLN A 130 -3.85 -5.40 8.09
N PRO A 131 -5.08 -5.77 7.71
CA PRO A 131 -6.26 -4.92 7.85
C PRO A 131 -6.38 -4.35 9.27
N PHE A 132 -6.55 -3.03 9.38
CA PHE A 132 -6.84 -2.41 10.67
C PHE A 132 -8.34 -2.39 10.89
N ILE A 133 -8.85 -3.19 11.81
CA ILE A 133 -10.25 -3.11 12.26
C ILE A 133 -10.24 -2.55 13.69
N PRO A 134 -10.88 -1.39 13.96
CA PRO A 134 -10.92 -0.80 15.30
C PRO A 134 -11.55 -1.73 16.33
N SER A 135 -11.04 -1.72 17.56
CA SER A 135 -11.52 -2.59 18.65
C SER A 135 -13.01 -2.44 18.97
N VAL A 136 -13.59 -1.27 18.72
CA VAL A 136 -15.05 -1.04 18.86
C VAL A 136 -15.89 -2.00 18.02
N SER A 137 -15.35 -2.54 16.93
CA SER A 137 -16.03 -3.54 16.09
C SER A 137 -16.44 -4.81 16.86
N ALA A 138 -15.67 -5.19 17.89
CA ALA A 138 -15.92 -6.39 18.69
C ALA A 138 -17.14 -6.25 19.62
N ASN A 139 -17.60 -5.02 19.87
CA ASN A 139 -18.76 -4.75 20.71
C ASN A 139 -20.09 -4.75 19.91
N LEU A 140 -20.01 -4.95 18.60
CA LEU A 140 -21.17 -5.05 17.75
C LEU A 140 -21.75 -6.47 17.77
N SER A 141 -23.07 -6.55 17.64
CA SER A 141 -23.80 -7.82 17.52
C SER A 141 -23.31 -8.60 16.30
N SER A 142 -23.30 -9.94 16.41
CA SER A 142 -22.97 -10.85 15.31
C SER A 142 -23.94 -10.76 14.12
N HIS A 143 -25.10 -10.13 14.31
CA HIS A 143 -26.06 -9.86 13.22
C HIS A 143 -25.67 -8.65 12.35
N VAL A 144 -24.74 -7.79 12.80
CA VAL A 144 -24.23 -6.67 12.00
C VAL A 144 -23.26 -7.23 10.96
N PHE A 145 -23.54 -7.01 9.69
CA PHE A 145 -22.63 -7.37 8.61
C PHE A 145 -21.38 -6.47 8.67
N GLN A 146 -20.20 -7.06 8.77
CA GLN A 146 -18.95 -6.32 8.86
C GLN A 146 -17.91 -6.90 7.90
N ILE A 147 -17.26 -6.04 7.11
CA ILE A 147 -16.08 -6.41 6.32
C ILE A 147 -15.05 -5.28 6.35
N HIS A 148 -13.78 -5.61 6.14
CA HIS A 148 -12.76 -4.62 5.85
C HIS A 148 -12.72 -4.30 4.34
N SER A 149 -12.25 -3.12 3.97
CA SER A 149 -12.05 -2.70 2.57
C SER A 149 -11.19 -3.65 1.73
N SER A 150 -10.34 -4.46 2.36
CA SER A 150 -9.54 -5.51 1.71
C SER A 150 -10.36 -6.75 1.31
N GLN A 151 -11.54 -6.94 1.91
CA GLN A 151 -12.47 -8.04 1.65
C GLN A 151 -13.62 -7.61 0.74
N TYR A 152 -13.83 -6.30 0.57
CA TYR A 152 -14.81 -5.74 -0.34
C TYR A 152 -14.42 -6.04 -1.79
N LYS A 153 -15.37 -6.52 -2.59
CA LYS A 153 -15.22 -6.79 -4.03
C LYS A 153 -16.09 -5.91 -4.90
N SER A 154 -17.38 -5.84 -4.59
CA SER A 154 -18.36 -5.06 -5.34
C SER A 154 -19.60 -4.78 -4.49
N PRO A 155 -20.48 -3.85 -4.91
CA PRO A 155 -21.71 -3.54 -4.18
C PRO A 155 -22.62 -4.75 -3.97
N SER A 156 -22.58 -5.71 -4.89
CA SER A 156 -23.41 -6.93 -4.84
C SER A 156 -23.10 -7.83 -3.63
N GLN A 157 -21.90 -7.72 -3.06
CA GLN A 157 -21.50 -8.44 -1.83
C GLN A 157 -22.16 -7.85 -0.58
N ILE A 158 -22.59 -6.58 -0.65
CA ILE A 158 -23.15 -5.86 0.49
C ILE A 158 -24.66 -6.04 0.49
N PRO A 159 -25.27 -6.57 1.57
CA PRO A 159 -26.72 -6.69 1.64
C PRO A 159 -27.38 -5.33 1.39
N LYS A 160 -28.56 -5.29 0.75
CA LYS A 160 -29.25 -4.02 0.44
C LYS A 160 -29.62 -3.25 1.71
N GLY A 161 -29.64 -1.92 1.64
CA GLY A 161 -30.07 -1.04 2.73
C GLY A 161 -28.99 -0.02 3.12
N LYS A 162 -29.04 0.43 4.38
CA LYS A 162 -28.09 1.41 4.93
C LYS A 162 -26.73 0.79 5.21
N VAL A 163 -25.67 1.46 4.77
CA VAL A 163 -24.27 1.05 4.98
C VAL A 163 -23.45 2.17 5.58
N LEU A 164 -22.71 1.86 6.64
CA LEU A 164 -21.72 2.74 7.24
C LEU A 164 -20.34 2.40 6.69
N VAL A 165 -19.72 3.32 5.96
CA VAL A 165 -18.31 3.23 5.57
C VAL A 165 -17.48 4.00 6.61
N VAL A 166 -16.58 3.32 7.31
CA VAL A 166 -15.75 3.95 8.34
C VAL A 166 -14.34 4.20 7.80
N GLY A 167 -13.94 5.46 7.70
CA GLY A 167 -12.64 5.88 7.19
C GLY A 167 -12.74 6.61 5.85
N GLY A 168 -12.37 7.89 5.84
CA GLY A 168 -12.54 8.78 4.68
C GLY A 168 -11.38 8.86 3.69
N GLY A 169 -10.41 7.95 3.75
CA GLY A 169 -9.28 7.91 2.80
C GLY A 169 -9.71 7.52 1.38
N ASN A 170 -8.76 7.42 0.44
CA ASN A 170 -9.07 7.12 -0.97
C ASN A 170 -9.91 5.84 -1.14
N SER A 171 -9.58 4.73 -0.45
CA SER A 171 -10.39 3.51 -0.50
C SER A 171 -11.81 3.73 0.02
N GLY A 172 -11.97 4.36 1.18
CA GLY A 172 -13.30 4.57 1.76
C GLY A 172 -14.16 5.50 0.91
N MET A 173 -13.56 6.54 0.32
CA MET A 173 -14.28 7.40 -0.62
C MET A 173 -14.69 6.66 -1.89
N GLN A 174 -13.78 5.92 -2.53
CA GLN A 174 -14.08 5.18 -3.77
C GLN A 174 -15.19 4.14 -3.54
N ILE A 175 -15.12 3.40 -2.42
CA ILE A 175 -16.15 2.43 -2.03
C ILE A 175 -17.48 3.15 -1.72
N ALA A 176 -17.46 4.28 -1.01
CA ALA A 176 -18.67 5.04 -0.71
C ALA A 176 -19.34 5.60 -1.98
N VAL A 177 -18.56 6.11 -2.93
CA VAL A 177 -19.04 6.57 -4.25
C VAL A 177 -19.67 5.43 -5.04
N GLU A 178 -19.06 4.24 -5.02
CA GLU A 178 -19.58 3.08 -5.71
C GLU A 178 -20.91 2.60 -5.09
N LEU A 179 -20.95 2.48 -3.76
CA LEU A 179 -22.14 2.02 -3.02
C LEU A 179 -23.29 3.00 -3.08
N ALA A 180 -23.04 4.31 -3.19
CA ALA A 180 -24.10 5.32 -3.29
C ALA A 180 -25.01 5.14 -4.52
N LYS A 181 -24.62 4.30 -5.47
CA LYS A 181 -25.44 3.90 -6.63
C LYS A 181 -26.54 2.90 -6.28
N THR A 182 -26.38 2.15 -5.18
CA THR A 182 -27.23 1.00 -4.83
C THR A 182 -27.65 0.93 -3.37
N HIS A 183 -27.02 1.71 -2.48
CA HIS A 183 -27.20 1.70 -1.03
C HIS A 183 -27.33 3.12 -0.47
N GLU A 184 -27.94 3.24 0.71
CA GLU A 184 -27.93 4.48 1.48
C GLU A 184 -26.60 4.53 2.26
N VAL A 185 -25.72 5.47 1.92
CA VAL A 185 -24.35 5.49 2.43
C VAL A 185 -24.16 6.59 3.46
N THR A 186 -23.71 6.21 4.66
CA THR A 186 -23.09 7.12 5.62
C THR A 186 -21.57 6.88 5.63
N LEU A 187 -20.77 7.93 5.49
CA LEU A 187 -19.32 7.90 5.54
C LEU A 187 -18.83 8.59 6.82
N SER A 188 -18.22 7.81 7.71
CA SER A 188 -17.58 8.33 8.94
C SER A 188 -16.13 8.73 8.67
N ILE A 189 -15.77 9.95 9.06
CA ILE A 189 -14.42 10.51 8.86
C ILE A 189 -13.83 11.00 10.18
N SER A 190 -12.52 10.84 10.34
CA SER A 190 -11.80 11.31 11.54
C SER A 190 -11.12 12.67 11.38
N HIS A 191 -11.03 13.17 10.16
CA HIS A 191 -10.37 14.43 9.82
C HIS A 191 -11.07 15.07 8.62
N PRO A 192 -10.99 16.41 8.46
CA PRO A 192 -11.53 17.09 7.28
C PRO A 192 -10.94 16.56 5.97
N LEU A 193 -11.81 16.35 4.98
CA LEU A 193 -11.41 15.86 3.65
C LEU A 193 -10.79 16.97 2.82
N THR A 194 -9.66 16.67 2.19
CA THR A 194 -9.04 17.54 1.17
C THR A 194 -9.08 16.82 -0.17
N TYR A 195 -9.21 17.58 -1.26
CA TYR A 195 -9.40 17.02 -2.60
C TYR A 195 -8.38 17.57 -3.58
N LEU A 196 -7.95 16.72 -4.50
CA LEU A 196 -7.20 17.11 -5.71
C LEU A 196 -7.92 16.58 -6.95
N PRO A 197 -7.97 17.36 -8.05
CA PRO A 197 -8.52 16.85 -9.30
C PRO A 197 -7.64 15.73 -9.86
N LEU A 198 -8.22 14.82 -10.64
CA LEU A 198 -7.45 13.83 -11.41
C LEU A 198 -6.64 14.49 -12.53
N HIS A 199 -7.24 15.47 -13.21
CA HIS A 199 -6.60 16.29 -14.24
C HIS A 199 -6.74 17.79 -13.95
N LEU A 200 -5.70 18.54 -14.22
CA LEU A 200 -5.65 20.00 -14.19
C LEU A 200 -5.03 20.50 -15.49
N PHE A 201 -5.72 21.39 -16.22
CA PHE A 201 -5.32 21.87 -17.55
C PHE A 201 -4.94 20.74 -18.53
N ARG A 202 -5.80 19.71 -18.64
CA ARG A 202 -5.62 18.51 -19.49
C ARG A 202 -4.40 17.64 -19.16
N LYS A 203 -3.70 17.89 -18.05
CA LYS A 203 -2.59 17.07 -17.56
C LYS A 203 -2.97 16.46 -16.22
N SER A 204 -2.48 15.26 -15.93
CA SER A 204 -2.70 14.66 -14.62
C SER A 204 -2.15 15.56 -13.50
N ILE A 205 -2.81 15.57 -12.35
CA ILE A 205 -2.29 16.25 -11.15
C ILE A 205 -0.88 15.77 -10.77
N PHE A 206 -0.53 14.51 -11.07
CA PHE A 206 0.80 13.98 -10.84
C PHE A 206 1.87 14.67 -11.69
N ASN A 207 1.53 15.14 -12.90
CA ASN A 207 2.44 15.95 -13.71
C ASN A 207 2.74 17.30 -13.06
N TRP A 208 1.74 17.91 -12.44
CA TRP A 208 1.92 19.15 -11.70
C TRP A 208 2.69 18.93 -10.41
N LEU A 209 2.39 17.88 -9.66
CA LEU A 209 3.15 17.52 -8.45
C LEU A 209 4.62 17.24 -8.77
N GLU A 210 4.93 16.60 -9.89
CA GLU A 210 6.30 16.40 -10.34
C GLU A 210 6.98 17.73 -10.69
N LYS A 211 6.35 18.56 -11.52
CA LYS A 211 6.92 19.87 -11.92
C LYS A 211 7.16 20.81 -10.73
N LEU A 212 6.30 20.76 -9.73
CA LEU A 212 6.45 21.52 -8.49
C LEU A 212 7.46 20.88 -7.53
N GLY A 213 8.04 19.73 -7.87
CA GLY A 213 8.97 18.97 -7.04
C GLY A 213 8.35 18.49 -5.73
N LEU A 214 7.05 18.23 -5.72
CA LEU A 214 6.30 17.68 -4.59
C LEU A 214 6.18 16.16 -4.66
N LEU A 215 6.05 15.59 -5.86
CA LEU A 215 5.95 14.14 -6.06
C LEU A 215 7.18 13.39 -5.55
N TYR A 216 8.35 14.00 -5.70
CA TYR A 216 9.65 13.45 -5.29
C TYR A 216 10.30 14.25 -4.15
N ALA A 217 9.50 14.94 -3.34
CA ALA A 217 10.03 15.70 -2.20
C ALA A 217 10.68 14.75 -1.18
N GLU A 218 11.96 14.96 -0.89
CA GLU A 218 12.73 14.14 0.06
C GLU A 218 12.38 14.43 1.51
N VAL A 219 12.36 13.39 2.35
CA VAL A 219 11.96 13.44 3.78
C VAL A 219 12.76 14.44 4.62
N ASN A 220 14.03 14.66 4.28
CA ASN A 220 14.93 15.54 5.05
C ASN A 220 14.90 17.00 4.61
N THR A 221 14.16 17.33 3.56
CA THR A 221 14.04 18.72 3.06
C THR A 221 12.91 19.46 3.77
N LYS A 222 12.99 20.80 3.83
CA LYS A 222 11.90 21.64 4.37
C LYS A 222 10.56 21.36 3.65
N ARG A 223 10.63 21.17 2.33
CA ARG A 223 9.47 20.86 1.47
C ARG A 223 8.87 19.49 1.80
N GLY A 224 9.71 18.45 1.93
CA GLY A 224 9.25 17.11 2.31
C GLY A 224 8.62 17.08 3.69
N LYS A 225 9.28 17.67 4.70
CA LYS A 225 8.73 17.77 6.07
C LYS A 225 7.40 18.54 6.11
N TRP A 226 7.27 19.61 5.32
CA TRP A 226 6.01 20.34 5.20
C TRP A 226 4.91 19.48 4.56
N PHE A 227 5.24 18.73 3.50
CA PHE A 227 4.25 17.94 2.78
C PHE A 227 3.84 16.68 3.57
N GLN A 228 4.77 16.03 4.27
CA GLN A 228 4.51 14.86 5.12
C GLN A 228 3.55 15.17 6.29
N LYS A 229 3.51 16.42 6.77
CA LYS A 229 2.54 16.87 7.80
C LYS A 229 1.12 16.97 7.26
N ARG A 230 0.93 17.02 5.94
CA ARG A 230 -0.40 17.06 5.32
C ARG A 230 -0.95 15.64 5.21
N LYS A 231 -2.26 15.50 5.43
CA LYS A 231 -2.96 14.24 5.14
C LYS A 231 -3.04 14.06 3.63
N ASP A 232 -3.04 12.81 3.18
CA ASP A 232 -3.19 12.51 1.76
C ASP A 232 -4.56 13.00 1.26
N PRO A 233 -4.61 13.68 0.11
CA PRO A 233 -5.87 14.13 -0.45
C PRO A 233 -6.63 12.97 -1.08
N ILE A 234 -7.93 13.19 -1.22
CA ILE A 234 -8.81 12.38 -2.05
C ILE A 234 -8.66 12.84 -3.50
N PHE A 235 -8.37 11.90 -4.39
CA PHE A 235 -8.23 12.20 -5.81
C PHE A 235 -9.59 12.07 -6.52
N GLY A 236 -9.97 13.12 -7.24
CA GLY A 236 -11.29 13.24 -7.88
C GLY A 236 -12.30 14.02 -7.02
N PHE A 237 -13.41 14.41 -7.65
CA PHE A 237 -14.47 15.21 -7.00
C PHE A 237 -15.83 14.52 -6.89
N GLU A 238 -15.98 13.32 -7.45
CA GLU A 238 -17.25 12.56 -7.44
C GLU A 238 -17.81 12.42 -6.02
N GLY A 239 -16.99 11.96 -5.07
CA GLY A 239 -17.39 11.88 -3.66
C GLY A 239 -17.77 13.22 -3.05
N LYS A 240 -17.06 14.31 -3.43
CA LYS A 240 -17.39 15.66 -2.97
C LYS A 240 -18.78 16.10 -3.46
N GLU A 241 -19.13 15.75 -4.70
CA GLU A 241 -20.44 16.07 -5.29
C GLU A 241 -21.57 15.27 -4.63
N LEU A 242 -21.35 13.97 -4.38
CA LEU A 242 -22.31 13.10 -3.69
C LEU A 242 -22.52 13.46 -2.22
N ILE A 243 -21.48 13.98 -1.54
CA ILE A 243 -21.63 14.55 -0.20
C ILE A 243 -22.45 15.85 -0.27
N ARG A 244 -22.14 16.74 -1.23
CA ARG A 244 -22.82 18.02 -1.39
C ARG A 244 -24.32 17.85 -1.67
N ASN A 245 -24.70 16.85 -2.47
CA ASN A 245 -26.09 16.57 -2.79
C ASN A 245 -26.79 15.61 -1.79
N ARG A 246 -26.11 15.24 -0.69
CA ARG A 246 -26.59 14.35 0.39
C ARG A 246 -26.86 12.90 -0.02
N SER A 247 -26.37 12.45 -1.18
CA SER A 247 -26.38 11.02 -1.55
C SER A 247 -25.43 10.20 -0.67
N ILE A 248 -24.38 10.84 -0.14
CA ILE A 248 -23.53 10.29 0.92
C ILE A 248 -23.68 11.20 2.14
N GLN A 249 -24.16 10.67 3.26
CA GLN A 249 -24.19 11.41 4.52
C GLN A 249 -22.81 11.35 5.19
N LEU A 250 -22.28 12.49 5.65
CA LEU A 250 -21.04 12.50 6.43
C LEU A 250 -21.35 12.41 7.92
N GLN A 251 -20.50 11.67 8.63
CA GLN A 251 -20.49 11.61 10.08
C GLN A 251 -19.08 11.76 10.64
N GLU A 252 -18.99 12.18 11.89
CA GLU A 252 -17.72 12.25 12.61
C GLU A 252 -17.15 10.86 12.93
N LYS A 253 -15.98 10.84 13.59
CA LYS A 253 -15.27 9.63 13.96
C LYS A 253 -16.14 8.74 14.85
N VAL A 254 -16.20 7.45 14.54
CA VAL A 254 -16.73 6.43 15.47
C VAL A 254 -15.86 6.39 16.75
N VAL A 255 -16.50 6.55 17.90
CA VAL A 255 -15.82 6.53 19.22
C VAL A 255 -16.20 5.33 20.07
N SER A 256 -17.40 4.79 19.93
CA SER A 256 -17.82 3.55 20.58
C SER A 256 -18.88 2.82 19.75
N ALA A 257 -19.10 1.57 20.12
CA ALA A 257 -20.15 0.74 19.58
C ALA A 257 -20.70 -0.18 20.68
N SER A 258 -21.99 -0.50 20.61
CA SER A 258 -22.66 -1.49 21.45
C SER A 258 -23.85 -2.06 20.71
N GLU A 259 -23.95 -3.39 20.66
CA GLU A 259 -25.01 -4.10 19.93
C GLU A 259 -25.05 -3.69 18.45
N ASN A 260 -26.09 -3.00 17.99
CA ASN A 260 -26.16 -2.44 16.64
C ASN A 260 -25.94 -0.92 16.62
N ASN A 261 -25.64 -0.28 17.75
CA ASN A 261 -25.52 1.17 17.83
C ASN A 261 -24.06 1.60 17.78
N ILE A 262 -23.78 2.54 16.88
CA ILE A 262 -22.52 3.28 16.75
C ILE A 262 -22.71 4.65 17.37
N MET A 263 -21.73 5.11 18.15
CA MET A 263 -21.66 6.48 18.63
C MET A 263 -20.52 7.23 17.92
N PHE A 264 -20.83 8.40 17.41
CA PHE A 264 -19.86 9.29 16.80
C PHE A 264 -19.33 10.32 17.80
N GLN A 265 -18.23 10.98 17.45
CA GLN A 265 -17.55 11.96 18.29
C GLN A 265 -18.42 13.18 18.66
N ASN A 266 -19.36 13.56 17.80
CA ASN A 266 -20.36 14.61 18.05
C ASN A 266 -21.50 14.17 19.00
N GLY A 267 -21.49 12.92 19.47
CA GLY A 267 -22.54 12.36 20.32
C GLY A 267 -23.75 11.82 19.56
N GLU A 268 -23.81 11.97 18.24
CA GLU A 268 -24.86 11.35 17.43
C GLU A 268 -24.69 9.83 17.40
N THR A 269 -25.81 9.13 17.25
CA THR A 269 -25.85 7.68 17.18
C THR A 269 -26.34 7.19 15.83
N TYR A 270 -25.92 5.98 15.45
CA TYR A 270 -26.29 5.35 14.20
C TYR A 270 -26.55 3.86 14.42
N SER A 271 -27.73 3.40 14.04
CA SER A 271 -28.06 1.97 14.04
C SER A 271 -27.44 1.30 12.81
N ALA A 272 -26.35 0.60 13.02
CA ALA A 272 -25.58 -0.07 11.99
C ALA A 272 -26.06 -1.51 11.77
N GLU A 273 -26.48 -1.77 10.54
CA GLU A 273 -26.73 -3.14 10.05
C GLU A 273 -25.58 -3.65 9.19
N ARG A 274 -24.85 -2.74 8.52
CA ARG A 274 -23.75 -3.05 7.59
C ARG A 274 -22.63 -2.04 7.78
N ILE A 275 -21.41 -2.53 7.97
CA ILE A 275 -20.22 -1.71 8.15
C ILE A 275 -19.11 -2.17 7.21
N ILE A 276 -18.51 -1.20 6.52
CA ILE A 276 -17.26 -1.39 5.79
C ILE A 276 -16.16 -0.61 6.51
N TRP A 277 -15.22 -1.34 7.10
CA TRP A 277 -14.03 -0.79 7.72
C TRP A 277 -13.01 -0.41 6.63
N SER A 278 -12.97 0.87 6.27
CA SER A 278 -11.98 1.48 5.37
C SER A 278 -10.89 2.22 6.16
N THR A 279 -10.48 1.58 7.25
CA THR A 279 -9.63 2.14 8.31
C THR A 279 -8.13 1.94 8.09
N GLY A 280 -7.75 1.38 6.93
CA GLY A 280 -6.36 1.25 6.52
C GLY A 280 -5.74 -0.05 6.99
N PHE A 281 -4.42 -0.07 7.09
CA PHE A 281 -3.65 -1.28 7.41
C PHE A 281 -2.61 -0.96 8.47
N ILE A 282 -2.26 -1.97 9.27
CA ILE A 282 -1.14 -1.97 10.19
C ILE A 282 0.04 -2.66 9.52
N GLN A 283 1.24 -2.15 9.81
CA GLN A 283 2.49 -2.81 9.47
C GLN A 283 2.91 -3.72 10.62
N ASN A 284 3.28 -4.95 10.32
CA ASN A 284 3.69 -5.95 11.30
C ASN A 284 5.03 -6.58 10.89
N TYR A 285 6.07 -6.23 11.65
CA TYR A 285 7.43 -6.74 11.46
C TYR A 285 7.89 -7.62 12.63
N ASN A 286 6.97 -8.15 13.44
CA ASN A 286 7.31 -9.01 14.59
C ASN A 286 7.97 -10.33 14.17
N TRP A 287 7.89 -10.70 12.90
CA TRP A 287 8.61 -11.82 12.31
C TRP A 287 10.10 -11.55 12.10
N ILE A 288 10.56 -10.30 12.27
CA ILE A 288 11.97 -9.91 12.21
C ILE A 288 12.58 -10.03 13.60
N GLU A 289 13.16 -11.20 13.90
CA GLU A 289 13.85 -11.49 15.16
C GLU A 289 15.33 -11.09 15.08
N ILE A 290 15.57 -9.80 14.81
CA ILE A 290 16.91 -9.23 14.68
C ILE A 290 16.96 -7.90 15.44
N GLU A 291 17.88 -7.80 16.39
CA GLU A 291 18.09 -6.57 17.15
C GLU A 291 18.39 -5.39 16.22
N LYS A 292 17.80 -4.23 16.51
CA LYS A 292 17.94 -2.97 15.74
C LYS A 292 17.35 -3.00 14.32
N ALA A 293 16.81 -4.12 13.84
CA ALA A 293 16.16 -4.16 12.54
C ALA A 293 14.84 -3.36 12.54
N VAL A 294 14.09 -3.41 13.64
CA VAL A 294 12.88 -2.61 13.90
C VAL A 294 13.11 -1.64 15.07
N ASP A 295 12.35 -0.56 15.11
CA ASP A 295 12.35 0.43 16.18
C ASP A 295 11.41 0.03 17.34
N GLU A 296 11.33 0.87 18.37
CA GLU A 296 10.47 0.67 19.55
C GLU A 296 8.97 0.60 19.24
N ASN A 297 8.54 1.10 18.08
CA ASN A 297 7.16 1.03 17.61
C ASN A 297 6.92 -0.21 16.72
N GLY A 298 7.91 -1.09 16.57
CA GLY A 298 7.83 -2.25 15.69
C GLY A 298 7.89 -1.91 14.20
N LEU A 299 8.35 -0.71 13.84
CA LEU A 299 8.50 -0.27 12.45
C LEU A 299 9.93 -0.47 11.96
N PRO A 300 10.16 -0.57 10.64
CA PRO A 300 11.50 -0.74 10.08
C PRO A 300 12.45 0.39 10.49
N ASN A 301 13.54 0.05 11.16
CA ASN A 301 14.58 1.01 11.52
C ASN A 301 15.54 1.18 10.34
N HIS A 302 15.49 2.34 9.69
CA HIS A 302 16.32 2.60 8.52
C HIS A 302 16.61 4.07 8.27
N VAL A 303 17.65 4.33 7.46
CA VAL A 303 17.86 5.62 6.78
C VAL A 303 17.76 5.40 5.28
N LYS A 304 16.74 5.97 4.64
CA LYS A 304 16.45 5.78 3.19
C LYS A 304 16.40 4.30 2.73
N GLY A 305 16.00 3.39 3.63
CA GLY A 305 15.92 1.95 3.38
C GLY A 305 17.15 1.14 3.83
N ILE A 306 18.22 1.78 4.30
CA ILE A 306 19.41 1.09 4.84
C ILE A 306 19.20 0.83 6.33
N SER A 307 19.23 -0.44 6.74
CA SER A 307 19.16 -0.81 8.17
C SER A 307 20.50 -0.56 8.87
N PRO A 308 20.51 -0.27 10.19
CA PRO A 308 21.74 -0.37 10.98
C PRO A 308 22.29 -1.81 11.05
N VAL A 309 21.48 -2.83 10.73
CA VAL A 309 21.93 -4.21 10.61
C VAL A 309 22.61 -4.43 9.26
N ARG A 310 23.92 -4.69 9.26
CA ARG A 310 24.69 -4.94 8.03
C ARG A 310 24.04 -6.03 7.17
N GLY A 311 23.80 -5.71 5.90
CA GLY A 311 23.21 -6.61 4.92
C GLY A 311 21.67 -6.64 4.92
N LEU A 312 20.99 -5.92 5.80
CA LEU A 312 19.54 -5.79 5.81
C LEU A 312 19.11 -4.45 5.21
N TYR A 313 18.12 -4.48 4.33
CA TYR A 313 17.57 -3.30 3.67
C TYR A 313 16.04 -3.38 3.58
N TYR A 314 15.40 -2.24 3.38
CA TYR A 314 13.96 -2.09 3.24
C TYR A 314 13.63 -1.31 1.97
N ILE A 315 12.59 -1.72 1.23
CA ILE A 315 12.12 -0.99 0.07
C ILE A 315 10.59 -0.95 -0.04
N GLY A 316 10.06 0.15 -0.57
CA GLY A 316 8.64 0.33 -0.84
C GLY A 316 7.85 0.84 0.37
N LEU A 317 8.54 1.41 1.36
CA LEU A 317 7.89 1.98 2.55
C LEU A 317 7.32 3.38 2.26
N PRO A 318 6.16 3.75 2.85
CA PRO A 318 5.64 5.12 2.76
C PRO A 318 6.68 6.12 3.26
N TRP A 319 6.99 7.15 2.46
CA TRP A 319 8.01 8.15 2.80
C TRP A 319 9.38 7.55 3.19
N GLN A 320 9.82 6.47 2.53
CA GLN A 320 11.14 5.87 2.80
C GLN A 320 12.30 6.85 2.60
N SER A 321 12.39 7.45 1.42
CA SER A 321 13.33 8.56 1.13
C SER A 321 12.60 9.81 0.64
N GLN A 322 11.44 9.62 0.01
CA GLN A 322 10.67 10.65 -0.68
C GLN A 322 9.17 10.32 -0.76
N ARG A 323 8.32 11.29 -1.10
CA ARG A 323 6.85 11.11 -1.13
C ARG A 323 6.40 9.91 -1.97
N GLY A 324 7.03 9.68 -3.12
CA GLY A 324 6.69 8.62 -4.06
C GLY A 324 7.22 7.23 -3.70
N SER A 325 7.92 7.03 -2.57
CA SER A 325 8.67 5.78 -2.31
C SER A 325 7.81 4.51 -2.35
N ALA A 326 6.57 4.59 -1.84
CA ALA A 326 5.60 3.49 -1.88
C ALA A 326 4.73 3.46 -3.15
N LEU A 327 4.95 4.39 -4.10
CA LEU A 327 4.22 4.46 -5.36
C LEU A 327 5.04 3.82 -6.48
N ILE A 328 4.34 3.30 -7.50
CA ILE A 328 4.95 2.67 -8.68
C ILE A 328 5.96 3.62 -9.37
N CYS A 329 5.60 4.90 -9.57
CA CYS A 329 6.50 5.90 -10.18
C CYS A 329 7.74 6.28 -9.36
N GLY A 330 7.78 5.98 -8.07
CA GLY A 330 8.83 6.48 -7.17
C GLY A 330 9.80 5.41 -6.72
N VAL A 331 9.36 4.17 -6.60
CA VAL A 331 10.16 3.07 -6.03
C VAL A 331 11.45 2.79 -6.80
N GLY A 332 11.49 3.10 -8.10
CA GLY A 332 12.71 2.97 -8.92
C GLY A 332 13.88 3.84 -8.44
N LYS A 333 13.61 5.03 -7.88
CA LYS A 333 14.67 5.89 -7.32
C LYS A 333 15.28 5.29 -6.06
N ASP A 334 14.43 4.72 -5.21
CA ASP A 334 14.87 4.05 -3.98
C ASP A 334 15.64 2.76 -4.29
N ALA A 335 15.19 1.98 -5.27
CA ALA A 335 15.87 0.77 -5.70
C ALA A 335 17.29 1.05 -6.23
N LEU A 336 17.45 2.08 -7.07
CA LEU A 336 18.76 2.52 -7.56
C LEU A 336 19.67 2.99 -6.43
N TYR A 337 19.12 3.78 -5.49
CA TYR A 337 19.87 4.23 -4.33
C TYR A 337 20.37 3.05 -3.50
N LEU A 338 19.50 2.10 -3.14
CA LEU A 338 19.89 0.90 -2.39
C LEU A 338 20.93 0.06 -3.12
N LEU A 339 20.78 -0.14 -4.44
CA LEU A 339 21.78 -0.84 -5.23
C LEU A 339 23.15 -0.16 -5.14
N SER A 340 23.20 1.17 -5.22
CA SER A 340 24.46 1.92 -5.11
C SER A 340 25.14 1.73 -3.76
N GLU A 341 24.36 1.64 -2.67
CA GLU A 341 24.88 1.45 -1.32
C GLU A 341 25.30 -0.01 -1.08
N ILE A 342 24.57 -0.98 -1.62
CA ILE A 342 24.96 -2.39 -1.61
C ILE A 342 26.32 -2.57 -2.29
N LYS A 343 26.52 -1.94 -3.46
CA LYS A 343 27.79 -2.01 -4.21
C LYS A 343 28.97 -1.43 -3.43
N LYS A 344 28.77 -0.35 -2.67
CA LYS A 344 29.83 0.24 -1.83
C LYS A 344 30.29 -0.67 -0.70
N ILE A 345 29.40 -1.55 -0.21
CA ILE A 345 29.72 -2.49 0.88
C ILE A 345 30.39 -3.76 0.34
N ASP A 346 30.19 -4.05 -0.95
CA ASP A 346 30.80 -5.20 -1.65
C ASP A 346 32.22 -4.91 -2.16
N GLN A 347 32.62 -3.63 -2.20
CA GLN A 347 33.99 -3.16 -2.43
C GLN A 347 34.74 -3.06 -1.10
#